data_AF-T1BCK7-F1
#
_entry.id   AF-T1BCK7-F1
#
_cell.length_a   1.000
_cell.length_b   1.000
_cell.length_c   1.000
_cell.angle_alpha   90.00
_cell.angle_beta   90.00
_cell.angle_gamma   90.00
#
_symmetry.space_group_name_H-M   'P 1'
#
loop_
_entity.id
_entity.type
_entity.pdbx_description
1 polymer ?
#
loop_
_entity_poly.entity_id
_entity_poly.type
_entity_poly.pdbx_seq_one_letter_code
_entity_poly.pdbx_strand_id
1 'polypeptide(L)'
;EGSATFIFDFVHFEAKYEEVVSLLEVDQAKWLGVASREILEDQSFVTRVGPSGLISKQVEVYMGESRQAFGCVLLPIAWESHSAKFLFPRLEGDLEFSRVDETHVRLALRGSYRVPLGAFGEKIDKLIMHRMAESTVRSFLTGVSDEISSRLH
;
A
#
# COMPACT_ATOMS: atom_id res chain seq x y z
N GLU A 1 -5.79 -24.55 -2.97
CA GLU A 1 -5.49 -23.17 -2.55
C GLU A 1 -4.57 -22.50 -3.57
N GLY A 2 -4.75 -21.21 -3.83
CA GLY A 2 -3.88 -20.45 -4.75
C GLY A 2 -2.45 -20.30 -4.22
N SER A 3 -1.46 -20.23 -5.11
CA SER A 3 -0.08 -19.90 -4.72
C SER A 3 -0.02 -18.45 -4.24
N ALA A 4 0.61 -18.22 -3.09
CA ALA A 4 1.01 -16.88 -2.69
C ALA A 4 2.06 -16.35 -3.69
N THR A 5 1.92 -15.10 -4.11
CA THR A 5 2.91 -14.38 -4.91
C THR A 5 3.37 -13.18 -4.10
N PHE A 6 4.69 -13.04 -3.95
CA PHE A 6 5.30 -11.92 -3.24
C PHE A 6 5.34 -10.68 -4.13
N ILE A 7 5.22 -9.53 -3.49
CA ILE A 7 5.40 -8.23 -4.11
C ILE A 7 6.21 -7.34 -3.17
N PHE A 8 7.15 -6.62 -3.76
CA PHE A 8 7.97 -5.64 -3.07
C PHE A 8 8.15 -4.44 -3.98
N ASP A 9 7.89 -3.26 -3.45
CA ASP A 9 8.25 -2.01 -4.10
C ASP A 9 8.57 -0.95 -3.06
N PHE A 10 9.26 0.12 -3.46
CA PHE A 10 9.59 1.24 -2.60
C PHE A 10 9.68 2.56 -3.37
N VAL A 11 9.39 3.65 -2.68
CA VAL A 11 9.62 5.03 -3.12
C VAL A 11 10.49 5.75 -2.10
N HIS A 12 11.12 6.83 -2.55
CA HIS A 12 11.84 7.78 -1.70
C HIS A 12 11.13 9.12 -1.78
N PHE A 13 11.06 9.83 -0.66
CA PHE A 13 10.48 11.16 -0.59
C PHE A 13 11.27 12.03 0.40
N GLU A 14 11.22 13.34 0.18
CA GLU A 14 11.90 14.33 1.02
C GLU A 14 11.07 14.56 2.30
N ALA A 15 11.68 14.24 3.44
CA ALA A 15 11.15 14.43 4.79
C ALA A 15 12.23 14.05 5.82
N LYS A 16 12.17 14.62 7.03
CA LYS A 16 12.97 14.07 8.15
C LYS A 16 12.27 12.85 8.72
N TYR A 17 13.02 11.78 8.96
CA TYR A 17 12.48 10.53 9.48
C TYR A 17 11.71 10.72 10.81
N GLU A 18 12.22 11.56 11.71
CA GLU A 18 11.59 11.88 13.00
C GLU A 18 10.21 12.54 12.84
N GLU A 19 10.05 13.40 11.83
CA GLU A 19 8.78 14.07 11.52
C GLU A 19 7.76 13.06 10.99
N VAL A 20 8.21 12.11 10.17
CA VAL A 20 7.37 10.99 9.71
C VAL A 20 6.96 10.09 10.87
N VAL A 21 7.88 9.70 11.76
CA VAL A 21 7.55 8.87 12.94
C VAL A 21 6.50 9.57 13.82
N SER A 22 6.68 10.87 14.07
CA SER A 22 5.73 11.65 14.86
C SER A 22 4.35 11.72 14.21
N LEU A 23 4.29 11.86 12.88
CA LEU A 23 3.03 11.83 12.13
C LEU A 23 2.31 10.47 12.25
N LEU A 24 3.07 9.37 12.21
CA LEU A 24 2.54 8.00 12.34
C LEU A 24 1.99 7.70 13.76
N GLU A 25 2.47 8.39 14.79
CA GLU A 25 2.01 8.22 16.18
C GLU A 25 0.71 8.98 16.48
N VAL A 26 0.48 10.13 15.83
CA VAL A 26 -0.60 11.05 16.22
C VAL A 26 -1.98 10.66 15.67
N ASP A 27 -2.09 10.20 14.40
CA ASP A 27 -3.39 9.82 13.83
C ASP A 27 -3.27 9.02 12.51
N GLN A 28 -3.01 7.71 12.62
CA GLN A 28 -2.74 6.81 11.48
C GLN A 28 -3.86 6.83 10.41
N ALA A 29 -5.11 6.92 10.85
CA ALA A 29 -6.27 6.95 9.97
C ALA A 29 -6.45 8.31 9.27
N LYS A 30 -6.10 9.44 9.90
CA LYS A 30 -6.27 10.76 9.27
C LYS A 30 -5.29 11.05 8.16
N TRP A 31 -4.06 10.56 8.21
CA TRP A 31 -3.08 10.86 7.17
C TRP A 31 -3.22 9.98 5.93
N LEU A 32 -3.68 8.73 6.08
CA LEU A 32 -4.06 7.90 4.93
C LEU A 32 -5.50 8.13 4.45
N GLY A 33 -6.38 8.60 5.36
CA GLY A 33 -7.80 8.85 5.10
C GLY A 33 -8.11 10.03 4.18
N VAL A 34 -7.18 10.97 3.94
CA VAL A 34 -7.41 12.08 2.98
C VAL A 34 -7.04 11.69 1.55
N ALA A 35 -6.18 10.69 1.37
CA ALA A 35 -6.05 9.95 0.11
C ALA A 35 -7.23 8.98 -0.12
N SER A 36 -8.08 8.80 0.89
CA SER A 36 -9.31 8.00 0.84
C SER A 36 -10.53 8.87 0.54
N ARG A 37 -11.54 8.31 -0.11
CA ARG A 37 -12.83 9.02 -0.29
C ARG A 37 -13.78 8.82 0.91
N GLU A 38 -13.45 7.89 1.80
CA GLU A 38 -14.32 7.45 2.90
C GLU A 38 -13.47 6.74 3.97
N ILE A 39 -13.48 7.28 5.20
CA ILE A 39 -12.90 6.64 6.39
C ILE A 39 -14.00 5.77 7.00
N LEU A 40 -13.71 4.48 7.19
CA LEU A 40 -14.60 3.52 7.82
C LEU A 40 -14.23 3.34 9.31
N GLU A 41 -15.08 2.63 10.05
CA GLU A 41 -14.77 2.19 11.42
C GLU A 41 -13.54 1.22 11.40
N ASP A 42 -12.83 1.09 12.52
CA ASP A 42 -11.72 0.14 12.71
C ASP A 42 -10.45 0.34 11.84
N GLN A 43 -9.98 1.58 11.65
CA GLN A 43 -8.74 1.89 10.92
C GLN A 43 -8.73 1.43 9.45
N SER A 44 -9.91 1.36 8.84
CA SER A 44 -10.06 1.04 7.42
C SER A 44 -10.50 2.24 6.59
N PHE A 45 -10.15 2.26 5.31
CA PHE A 45 -10.55 3.33 4.39
C PHE A 45 -10.74 2.84 2.96
N VAL A 46 -11.57 3.54 2.20
CA VAL A 46 -11.79 3.24 0.78
C VAL A 46 -10.87 4.10 -0.08
N THR A 47 -9.97 3.45 -0.80
CA THR A 47 -9.15 4.11 -1.82
C THR A 47 -9.29 3.41 -3.16
N ARG A 48 -8.65 3.97 -4.17
CA ARG A 48 -8.67 3.50 -5.53
C ARG A 48 -7.27 3.05 -5.92
N VAL A 49 -7.10 1.75 -6.12
CA VAL A 49 -5.83 1.16 -6.52
C VAL A 49 -5.90 0.70 -7.97
N GLY A 50 -4.84 0.93 -8.71
CA GLY A 50 -4.69 0.43 -10.06
C GLY A 50 -3.37 0.89 -10.66
N PRO A 51 -2.96 0.27 -11.77
CA PRO A 51 -1.78 0.71 -12.48
C PRO A 51 -1.94 2.16 -12.96
N SER A 52 -0.86 2.93 -12.90
CA SER A 52 -0.84 4.31 -13.42
C SER A 52 -1.30 4.35 -14.88
N GLY A 53 -2.20 5.28 -15.21
CA GLY A 53 -2.76 5.44 -16.57
C GLY A 53 -3.79 4.39 -16.98
N LEU A 54 -4.18 3.46 -16.10
CA LEU A 54 -5.20 2.44 -16.35
C LEU A 54 -6.41 2.59 -15.41
N ILE A 55 -7.44 1.78 -15.65
CA ILE A 55 -8.65 1.74 -14.79
C ILE A 55 -8.23 1.25 -13.40
N SER A 56 -8.58 2.05 -12.39
CA SER A 56 -8.36 1.74 -10.99
C SER A 56 -9.67 1.34 -10.29
N LYS A 57 -9.57 0.48 -9.30
CA LYS A 57 -10.69 -0.11 -8.57
C LYS A 57 -10.72 0.35 -7.13
N GLN A 58 -11.94 0.48 -6.61
CA GLN A 58 -12.13 0.71 -5.18
C GLN A 58 -11.70 -0.53 -4.42
N VAL A 59 -10.87 -0.31 -3.41
CA VAL A 59 -10.47 -1.29 -2.41
C VAL A 59 -10.65 -0.69 -1.04
N GLU A 60 -11.01 -1.56 -0.12
CA GLU A 60 -10.96 -1.28 1.30
C GLU A 60 -9.57 -1.64 1.79
N VAL A 61 -8.88 -0.67 2.37
CA VAL A 61 -7.56 -0.84 2.97
C VAL A 61 -7.76 -0.89 4.48
N TYR A 62 -7.26 -1.95 5.10
CA TYR A 62 -7.20 -2.15 6.54
C TYR A 62 -5.80 -1.84 7.02
N MET A 63 -5.70 -1.15 8.15
CA MET A 63 -4.43 -0.88 8.82
C MET A 63 -4.43 -1.51 10.20
N GLY A 64 -3.29 -2.08 10.56
CA GLY A 64 -3.01 -2.48 11.93
C GLY A 64 -2.25 -1.38 12.67
N GLU A 65 -1.93 -1.64 13.92
CA GLU A 65 -1.11 -0.75 14.72
C GLU A 65 0.33 -0.70 14.19
N SER A 66 0.85 0.51 13.97
CA SER A 66 2.27 0.69 13.66
C SER A 66 3.15 0.24 14.83
N ARG A 67 4.33 -0.30 14.50
CA ARG A 67 5.34 -0.74 15.46
C ARG A 67 6.74 -0.34 15.01
N GLN A 68 7.60 0.00 15.96
CA GLN A 68 9.03 0.16 15.67
C GLN A 68 9.73 -1.21 15.69
N ALA A 69 10.49 -1.51 14.65
CA ALA A 69 11.28 -2.74 14.56
C ALA A 69 12.52 -2.50 13.67
N PHE A 70 13.66 -3.10 14.00
CA PHE A 70 14.87 -3.07 13.16
C PHE A 70 15.32 -1.67 12.66
N GLY A 71 15.05 -0.61 13.43
CA GLY A 71 15.38 0.78 13.04
C GLY A 71 14.45 1.40 12.00
N CYS A 72 13.28 0.79 11.75
CA CYS A 72 12.22 1.30 10.89
C CYS A 72 10.86 1.29 11.63
N VAL A 73 9.86 1.94 11.05
CA VAL A 73 8.46 1.77 11.45
C VAL A 73 7.78 0.82 10.48
N LEU A 74 7.13 -0.21 11.02
CA LEU A 74 6.30 -1.15 10.29
C LEU A 74 4.84 -0.86 10.56
N LEU A 75 4.06 -0.63 9.51
CA LEU A 75 2.62 -0.45 9.55
C LEU A 75 1.96 -1.62 8.80
N PRO A 76 1.36 -2.59 9.51
CA PRO A 76 0.63 -3.68 8.86
C PRO A 76 -0.50 -3.15 8.00
N ILE A 77 -0.61 -3.66 6.79
CA ILE A 77 -1.68 -3.33 5.87
C ILE A 77 -2.30 -4.59 5.27
N ALA A 78 -3.59 -4.52 5.02
CA ALA A 78 -4.24 -5.41 4.09
C ALA A 78 -5.14 -4.58 3.18
N TRP A 79 -5.37 -5.05 1.95
CA TRP A 79 -6.45 -4.48 1.16
C TRP A 79 -7.28 -5.57 0.49
N GLU A 80 -8.57 -5.31 0.36
CA GLU A 80 -9.50 -6.20 -0.32
C GLU A 80 -10.38 -5.41 -1.29
N SER A 81 -10.63 -5.97 -2.47
CA SER A 81 -11.66 -5.43 -3.36
C SER A 81 -12.96 -6.20 -3.20
N HIS A 82 -14.05 -5.48 -2.93
CA HIS A 82 -15.41 -6.06 -2.97
C HIS A 82 -15.83 -6.42 -4.40
N SER A 83 -15.20 -5.80 -5.41
CA SER A 83 -15.48 -6.02 -6.83
C SER A 83 -14.26 -6.63 -7.53
N ALA A 84 -14.45 -7.52 -8.51
CA ALA A 84 -13.34 -8.06 -9.31
C ALA A 84 -12.18 -8.65 -8.48
N LYS A 85 -12.49 -9.43 -7.42
CA LYS A 85 -11.53 -10.15 -6.54
C LYS A 85 -10.46 -10.95 -7.28
N PHE A 86 -10.72 -11.34 -8.52
CA PHE A 86 -9.75 -12.00 -9.38
C PHE A 86 -8.64 -11.06 -9.90
N LEU A 87 -8.98 -9.83 -10.30
CA LEU A 87 -8.03 -8.85 -10.82
C LEU A 87 -7.34 -8.05 -9.72
N PHE A 88 -8.02 -7.91 -8.58
CA PHE A 88 -7.53 -7.21 -7.40
C PHE A 88 -7.61 -8.16 -6.20
N PRO A 89 -6.75 -9.19 -6.17
CA PRO A 89 -6.71 -10.13 -5.07
C PRO A 89 -6.36 -9.42 -3.77
N ARG A 90 -6.83 -10.00 -2.65
CA ARG A 90 -6.47 -9.50 -1.33
C ARG A 90 -4.95 -9.51 -1.17
N LEU A 91 -4.41 -8.34 -0.81
CA LEU A 91 -3.00 -8.18 -0.44
C LEU A 91 -2.91 -8.11 1.07
N GLU A 92 -1.90 -8.75 1.62
CA GLU A 92 -1.50 -8.64 3.02
C GLU A 92 0.00 -8.31 3.05
N GLY A 93 0.40 -7.36 3.91
CA GLY A 93 1.78 -6.95 4.00
C GLY A 93 2.04 -5.90 5.07
N ASP A 94 3.21 -5.28 4.98
CA ASP A 94 3.63 -4.16 5.83
C ASP A 94 4.10 -3.01 4.93
N LEU A 95 3.72 -1.78 5.31
CA LEU A 95 4.43 -0.58 4.93
C LEU A 95 5.62 -0.39 5.87
N GLU A 96 6.79 -0.16 5.31
CA GLU A 96 8.03 0.08 6.04
C GLU A 96 8.52 1.49 5.76
N PHE A 97 8.68 2.27 6.83
CA PHE A 97 9.29 3.60 6.80
C PHE A 97 10.69 3.51 7.38
N SER A 98 11.71 3.85 6.59
CA SER A 98 13.11 3.80 7.02
C SER A 98 13.86 5.05 6.60
N ARG A 99 14.82 5.47 7.44
CA ARG A 99 15.72 6.59 7.13
C ARG A 99 16.65 6.20 5.97
N VAL A 100 16.76 7.05 4.96
CA VAL A 100 17.82 6.96 3.94
C VAL A 100 18.98 7.86 4.35
N ASP A 101 18.68 9.13 4.64
CA ASP A 101 19.61 10.13 5.15
C ASP A 101 18.87 11.15 6.04
N GLU A 102 19.44 12.33 6.30
CA GLU A 102 18.84 13.34 7.17
C GLU A 102 17.57 13.98 6.59
N THR A 103 17.41 13.96 5.26
CA THR A 103 16.33 14.65 4.53
C THR A 103 15.47 13.73 3.68
N HIS A 104 15.76 12.43 3.63
CA HIS A 104 15.02 11.47 2.83
C HIS A 104 14.57 10.25 3.65
N VAL A 105 13.33 9.84 3.38
CA VAL A 105 12.72 8.62 3.91
C VAL A 105 12.42 7.67 2.77
N ARG A 106 12.64 6.38 3.00
CA ARG A 106 12.15 5.30 2.15
C ARG A 106 10.83 4.80 2.72
N LEU A 107 9.82 4.78 1.85
CA LEU A 107 8.57 4.07 2.07
C LEU A 107 8.56 2.82 1.17
N ALA A 108 8.48 1.65 1.77
CA ALA A 108 8.40 0.38 1.06
C ALA A 108 7.13 -0.39 1.40
N LEU A 109 6.60 -1.16 0.45
CA LEU A 109 5.56 -2.15 0.68
C LEU A 109 6.17 -3.54 0.50
N ARG A 110 6.08 -4.38 1.52
CA ARG A 110 6.38 -5.82 1.45
C ARG A 110 5.10 -6.57 1.67
N GLY A 111 4.68 -7.37 0.71
CA GLY A 111 3.43 -8.11 0.85
C GLY A 111 3.35 -9.34 -0.01
N SER A 112 2.22 -10.01 0.11
CA SER A 112 1.85 -11.11 -0.76
C SER A 112 0.38 -11.03 -1.10
N TYR A 113 0.04 -11.56 -2.27
CA TYR A 113 -1.34 -11.76 -2.68
C TYR A 113 -1.52 -13.20 -3.14
N ARG A 114 -2.74 -13.73 -2.94
CA ARG A 114 -3.09 -15.08 -3.38
C ARG A 114 -3.84 -15.03 -4.70
N VAL A 115 -3.28 -15.73 -5.68
CA VAL A 115 -3.86 -15.85 -7.01
C VAL A 115 -4.90 -16.99 -7.00
N PRO A 116 -6.20 -16.75 -7.27
CA PRO A 116 -7.20 -17.80 -7.23
C PRO A 116 -6.92 -18.92 -8.25
N LEU A 117 -6.99 -20.19 -7.81
CA LEU A 117 -6.91 -21.34 -8.72
C LEU A 117 -8.16 -21.36 -9.63
N GLY A 118 -7.98 -21.65 -10.92
CA GLY A 118 -9.09 -21.81 -11.88
C GLY A 118 -9.64 -20.51 -12.47
N ALA A 119 -9.18 -19.34 -12.01
CA ALA A 119 -9.57 -18.06 -12.60
C ALA A 119 -8.65 -17.62 -13.76
N PHE A 120 -7.53 -18.34 -13.96
CA PHE A 120 -6.74 -18.30 -15.20
C PHE A 120 -7.48 -19.09 -16.29
N GLY A 121 -8.52 -18.49 -16.86
CA GLY A 121 -8.90 -18.83 -18.23
C GLY A 121 -7.75 -18.50 -19.18
N GLU A 122 -7.67 -19.17 -20.33
CA GLU A 122 -6.53 -19.30 -21.26
C GLU A 122 -5.79 -18.01 -21.75
N LYS A 123 -6.04 -16.79 -21.22
CA LYS A 123 -5.53 -15.55 -21.83
C LYS A 123 -5.00 -14.45 -20.91
N ILE A 124 -5.03 -14.58 -19.59
CA ILE A 124 -4.31 -13.61 -18.74
C ILE A 124 -2.97 -14.20 -18.35
N ASP A 125 -1.91 -13.71 -18.98
CA ASP A 125 -0.54 -14.06 -18.61
C ASP A 125 -0.28 -13.62 -17.17
N LYS A 126 0.20 -14.55 -16.34
CA LYS A 126 0.61 -14.31 -14.96
C LYS A 126 1.61 -13.14 -14.87
N LEU A 127 2.44 -12.96 -15.89
CA LEU A 127 3.37 -11.85 -16.02
C LEU A 127 2.66 -10.49 -16.14
N ILE A 128 1.55 -10.41 -16.88
CA ILE A 128 0.76 -9.18 -17.01
C ILE A 128 0.12 -8.84 -15.67
N MET A 129 -0.49 -9.80 -14.98
CA MET A 129 -1.04 -9.58 -13.64
C MET A 129 0.02 -9.12 -12.65
N HIS A 130 1.21 -9.72 -12.68
CA HIS A 130 2.29 -9.32 -11.80
C HIS A 130 2.72 -7.87 -12.04
N ARG A 131 2.90 -7.46 -13.31
CA ARG A 131 3.19 -6.07 -13.66
C ARG A 131 2.09 -5.09 -13.25
N MET A 132 0.83 -5.50 -13.40
CA MET A 132 -0.30 -4.69 -12.93
C MET A 132 -0.27 -4.53 -11.41
N ALA A 133 0.06 -5.60 -10.67
CA ALA A 133 0.22 -5.54 -9.23
C ALA A 133 1.38 -4.62 -8.83
N GLU A 134 2.55 -4.76 -9.44
CA GLU A 134 3.71 -3.87 -9.22
C GLU A 134 3.35 -2.40 -9.47
N SER A 135 2.74 -2.10 -10.62
CA SER A 135 2.33 -0.73 -10.94
C SER A 135 1.26 -0.19 -10.00
N THR A 136 0.35 -1.05 -9.53
CA THR A 136 -0.66 -0.69 -8.53
C THR A 136 -0.02 -0.34 -7.19
N VAL A 137 0.92 -1.17 -6.73
CA VAL A 137 1.70 -0.90 -5.51
C VAL A 137 2.50 0.39 -5.67
N ARG A 138 3.17 0.60 -6.81
CA ARG A 138 3.89 1.84 -7.10
C ARG A 138 2.99 3.07 -6.96
N SER A 139 1.84 3.06 -7.63
CA SER A 139 0.89 4.17 -7.58
C SER A 139 0.35 4.41 -6.17
N PHE A 140 0.10 3.35 -5.40
CA PHE A 140 -0.27 3.45 -4.00
C PHE A 140 0.84 4.11 -3.18
N LEU A 141 2.08 3.62 -3.28
CA LEU A 141 3.22 4.16 -2.54
C LEU A 141 3.48 5.64 -2.86
N THR A 142 3.37 6.03 -4.13
CA THR A 142 3.49 7.44 -4.55
C THR A 142 2.38 8.30 -3.93
N GLY A 143 1.13 7.85 -3.96
CA GLY A 143 0.03 8.59 -3.34
C GLY A 143 0.21 8.76 -1.83
N VAL A 144 0.73 7.73 -1.15
CA VAL A 144 1.05 7.77 0.28
C VAL A 144 2.19 8.75 0.57
N SER A 145 3.28 8.72 -0.22
CA SER A 145 4.40 9.64 -0.01
C SER A 145 4.01 11.10 -0.27
N ASP A 146 3.23 11.35 -1.33
CA ASP A 146 2.78 12.71 -1.68
C ASP A 146 1.91 13.31 -0.57
N GLU A 147 1.04 12.48 0.04
CA GLU A 147 0.19 12.89 1.16
C GLU A 147 0.97 13.13 2.46
N ILE A 148 2.04 12.36 2.72
CA ILE A 148 2.92 12.64 3.86
C ILE A 148 3.67 13.96 3.63
N SER A 149 4.29 14.12 2.46
CA SER A 149 5.04 15.32 2.14
C SER A 149 4.16 16.57 2.21
N SER A 150 2.91 16.51 1.75
CA SER A 150 1.98 17.65 1.80
C SER A 150 1.62 18.11 3.22
N ARG A 151 1.77 17.23 4.23
CA ARG A 151 1.47 17.52 5.64
C ARG A 151 2.66 18.01 6.45
N LEU A 152 3.88 17.71 5.97
CA LEU A 152 5.12 18.13 6.60
C LEU A 152 5.61 19.50 6.08
N HIS A 153 5.00 20.00 5.01
CA HIS A 153 5.18 21.37 4.48
C HIS A 153 4.08 22.31 5.00
#